data_AF-A0A087THQ4-F1
#
_entry.id   AF-A0A087THQ4-F1
#
_cell.length_a   1.000
_cell.length_b   1.000
_cell.length_c   1.000
_cell.angle_alpha   90.00
_cell.angle_beta   90.00
_cell.angle_gamma   90.00
#
_symmetry.space_group_name_H-M   'P 1'
#
loop_
_entity.id
_entity.type
_entity.pdbx_description
1 polymer ?
#
loop_
_entity_poly.entity_id
_entity_poly.type
_entity_poly.pdbx_seq_one_letter_code
_entity_poly.pdbx_strand_id
1 'polypeptide(L)'
;MSSLKLFGCPLLSLCCLWICYSTQGLSAADGMDEKCPLFGTMACADLISEGNILRFHNKPLVENEETLEKQCESTLPYMKCVMDFSVGCPNYTENIYYQMFIDQRSTFLKVCDKDNDFRRSYLEGVKCLNELPEGQNDECGNLPRFPASLKDFTQEFCSALREYLQCGIEKVEEKCGSEAVLVAKEIASFNFNGFERGCSKLQF
;
A
#
# COMPACT_ATOMS: atom_id res chain seq x y z
N MET A 1 -16.93 -9.80 21.41
CA MET A 1 -16.61 -9.53 19.99
C MET A 1 -15.99 -8.15 19.95
N SER A 2 -14.66 -8.08 19.95
CA SER A 2 -13.93 -6.82 19.96
C SER A 2 -13.75 -6.35 18.52
N SER A 3 -14.42 -5.27 18.15
CA SER A 3 -14.22 -4.61 16.85
C SER A 3 -12.78 -4.10 16.78
N LEU A 4 -12.02 -4.59 15.80
CA LEU A 4 -10.72 -4.05 15.42
C LEU A 4 -10.95 -2.59 14.98
N LYS A 5 -10.44 -1.63 15.76
CA LYS A 5 -10.41 -0.22 15.39
C LYS A 5 -9.19 0.00 14.49
N LEU A 6 -9.42 0.34 13.23
CA LEU A 6 -8.38 0.64 12.25
C LEU A 6 -8.05 2.13 12.35
N PHE A 7 -7.00 2.45 13.10
CA PHE A 7 -6.52 3.82 13.25
C PHE A 7 -5.63 4.21 12.08
N GLY A 8 -6.05 5.16 11.24
CA GLY A 8 -5.22 5.72 10.17
C GLY A 8 -5.97 5.94 8.87
N CYS A 9 -5.54 6.97 8.14
CA CYS A 9 -6.07 7.39 6.84
C CYS A 9 -6.49 6.17 5.97
N PRO A 10 -7.76 6.03 5.59
CA PRO A 10 -8.30 4.78 5.05
C PRO A 10 -7.95 4.46 3.60
N LEU A 11 -7.46 5.45 2.83
CA LEU A 11 -6.66 5.22 1.62
C LEU A 11 -5.50 4.25 1.85
N LEU A 12 -5.13 4.06 3.13
CA LEU A 12 -4.08 3.17 3.58
C LEU A 12 -4.57 1.94 4.35
N SER A 13 -5.86 1.75 4.58
CA SER A 13 -6.34 0.47 5.13
C SER A 13 -6.33 -0.67 4.09
N LEU A 14 -6.10 -0.34 2.82
CA LEU A 14 -6.16 -1.23 1.65
C LEU A 14 -5.15 -2.40 1.67
N CYS A 15 -4.02 -2.27 2.36
CA CYS A 15 -2.89 -3.21 2.22
C CYS A 15 -2.94 -4.46 3.11
N CYS A 16 -3.58 -4.41 4.29
CA CYS A 16 -3.52 -5.53 5.24
C CYS A 16 -4.49 -6.68 4.92
N LEU A 17 -5.56 -6.42 4.16
CA LEU A 17 -6.54 -7.46 3.84
C LEU A 17 -6.00 -8.52 2.87
N TRP A 18 -4.97 -8.20 2.08
CA TRP A 18 -4.45 -9.13 1.07
C TRP A 18 -3.33 -10.04 1.58
N ILE A 19 -2.40 -9.52 2.40
CA ILE A 19 -1.27 -10.31 2.93
C ILE A 19 -1.73 -11.31 4.01
N CYS A 20 -2.77 -10.99 4.79
CA CYS A 20 -3.25 -11.86 5.88
C CYS A 20 -4.23 -12.97 5.43
N TYR A 21 -4.95 -12.81 4.32
CA TYR A 21 -5.95 -13.81 3.87
C TYR A 21 -5.37 -14.96 3.04
N SER A 22 -4.15 -14.85 2.53
CA SER A 22 -3.56 -15.86 1.64
C SER A 22 -2.99 -17.10 2.37
N THR A 23 -3.04 -17.17 3.70
CA THR A 23 -2.51 -18.32 4.47
C THR A 23 -3.49 -19.48 4.65
N GLN A 24 -4.76 -19.34 4.26
CA GLN A 24 -5.75 -20.43 4.34
C GLN A 24 -6.03 -21.01 2.95
N GLY A 25 -5.10 -21.82 2.42
CA GLY A 25 -5.35 -22.55 1.17
C GLY A 25 -4.11 -22.93 0.37
N LEU A 26 -3.20 -23.70 0.95
CA LEU A 26 -2.17 -24.43 0.20
C LEU A 26 -2.82 -25.67 -0.45
N SER A 27 -3.53 -25.49 -1.56
CA SER A 27 -4.03 -26.59 -2.39
C SER A 27 -4.33 -26.13 -3.82
N ALA A 28 -3.28 -25.83 -4.59
CA ALA A 28 -3.19 -26.01 -6.05
C ALA A 28 -1.84 -25.46 -6.52
N ALA A 29 -1.00 -26.32 -7.12
CA ALA A 29 0.34 -25.95 -7.57
C ALA A 29 0.34 -24.87 -8.67
N ASP A 30 -0.75 -24.68 -9.40
CA ASP A 30 -0.90 -23.63 -10.44
C ASP A 30 -0.95 -22.19 -9.91
N GLY A 31 -1.05 -21.99 -8.58
CA GLY A 31 -1.06 -20.66 -7.96
C GLY A 31 0.22 -20.28 -7.22
N MET A 32 1.22 -21.16 -7.14
CA MET A 32 2.46 -20.90 -6.41
C MET A 32 3.36 -19.90 -7.13
N ASP A 33 3.41 -19.94 -8.46
CA ASP A 33 4.26 -19.04 -9.25
C ASP A 33 3.77 -17.58 -9.16
N GLU A 34 2.44 -17.36 -9.16
CA GLU A 34 1.86 -16.03 -8.98
C GLU A 34 2.17 -15.46 -7.59
N LYS A 35 2.22 -16.28 -6.53
CA LYS A 35 2.49 -15.81 -5.16
C LYS A 35 3.96 -15.83 -4.77
N CYS A 36 4.86 -16.33 -5.62
CA CYS A 36 6.27 -16.44 -5.30
C CYS A 36 6.90 -15.14 -4.78
N PRO A 37 6.67 -13.96 -5.39
CA PRO A 37 7.20 -12.69 -4.87
C PRO A 37 6.72 -12.36 -3.44
N LEU A 38 5.51 -12.78 -3.05
CA LEU A 38 5.02 -12.58 -1.68
C LEU A 38 5.84 -13.37 -0.66
N PHE A 39 6.39 -14.53 -1.02
CA PHE A 39 7.24 -15.31 -0.11
C PHE A 39 8.53 -14.57 0.26
N GLY A 40 8.97 -13.62 -0.57
CA GLY A 40 10.06 -12.71 -0.23
C GLY A 40 9.81 -11.95 1.07
N THR A 41 8.56 -11.62 1.39
CA THR A 41 8.23 -10.94 2.66
C THR A 41 8.54 -11.81 3.89
N MET A 42 8.34 -13.12 3.78
CA MET A 42 8.66 -14.08 4.85
C MET A 42 10.16 -14.37 4.89
N ALA A 43 10.79 -14.52 3.72
CA ALA A 43 12.22 -14.80 3.60
C ALA A 43 13.10 -13.66 4.13
N CYS A 44 12.60 -12.42 4.05
CA CYS A 44 13.30 -11.21 4.48
C CYS A 44 12.82 -10.67 5.83
N ALA A 45 12.00 -11.43 6.57
CA ALA A 45 11.36 -10.96 7.80
C ALA A 45 12.37 -10.68 8.93
N ASP A 46 13.55 -11.28 8.89
CA ASP A 46 14.65 -11.08 9.84
C ASP A 46 15.28 -9.68 9.76
N LEU A 47 15.18 -9.01 8.62
CA LEU A 47 15.61 -7.61 8.43
C LEU A 47 14.66 -6.61 9.11
N ILE A 48 13.53 -7.09 9.63
CA ILE A 48 12.54 -6.28 10.33
C ILE A 48 12.86 -6.32 11.83
N SER A 49 13.50 -5.27 12.35
CA SER A 49 13.52 -5.06 13.81
C SER A 49 12.10 -4.71 14.30
N GLU A 50 11.71 -5.24 15.46
CA GLU A 50 10.33 -5.20 16.01
C GLU A 50 9.67 -3.80 15.93
N GLY A 51 9.02 -3.50 14.80
CA GLY A 51 8.21 -2.29 14.61
C GLY A 51 8.87 -1.12 13.89
N ASN A 52 10.14 -1.20 13.47
CA ASN A 52 10.85 -0.08 12.82
C ASN A 52 10.67 -0.07 11.29
N ILE A 53 9.51 -0.44 10.76
CA ILE A 53 9.23 -0.33 9.32
C ILE A 53 8.31 0.85 9.07
N LEU A 54 8.61 1.57 8.01
CA LEU A 54 7.75 2.58 7.43
C LEU A 54 6.49 1.91 6.91
N ARG A 55 5.42 2.11 7.66
CA ARG A 55 4.09 1.59 7.33
C ARG A 55 3.24 2.78 7.00
N PHE A 56 2.62 2.74 5.85
CA PHE A 56 1.57 3.70 5.56
C PHE A 56 0.22 3.23 6.11
N HIS A 57 0.08 1.96 6.53
CA HIS A 57 -1.21 1.32 6.80
C HIS A 57 -1.51 1.16 8.30
N ASN A 58 -2.78 1.38 8.67
CA ASN A 58 -3.36 1.07 10.00
C ASN A 58 -2.60 1.63 11.19
N LYS A 59 -1.82 2.68 10.94
CA LYS A 59 -1.12 3.49 11.93
C LYS A 59 -1.08 4.92 11.41
N PRO A 60 -0.98 5.92 12.31
CA PRO A 60 -0.58 7.26 11.92
C PRO A 60 0.72 7.23 11.12
N LEU A 61 0.78 8.07 10.08
CA LEU A 61 1.99 8.34 9.31
C LEU A 61 3.05 8.98 10.21
N VAL A 62 4.32 8.82 9.86
CA VAL A 62 5.42 9.33 10.68
C VAL A 62 5.57 10.84 10.48
N GLU A 63 5.34 11.59 11.55
CA GLU A 63 5.35 13.06 11.51
C GLU A 63 6.71 13.70 11.76
N ASN A 64 7.65 12.96 12.36
CA ASN A 64 8.95 13.51 12.74
C ASN A 64 10.10 12.85 11.98
N GLU A 65 11.10 13.66 11.68
CA GLU A 65 12.23 13.26 10.85
C GLU A 65 13.08 12.15 11.49
N GLU A 66 13.34 12.22 12.79
CA GLU A 66 14.16 11.21 13.49
C GLU A 66 13.54 9.81 13.41
N THR A 67 12.23 9.70 13.62
CA THR A 67 11.51 8.42 13.52
C THR A 67 11.45 7.95 12.09
N LEU A 68 11.28 8.88 11.14
CA LEU A 68 11.24 8.55 9.72
C LEU A 68 12.58 7.95 9.27
N GLU A 69 13.69 8.56 9.68
CA GLU A 69 15.04 8.07 9.38
C GLU A 69 15.27 6.65 9.90
N LYS A 70 14.96 6.39 11.17
CA LYS A 70 15.09 5.04 11.76
C LYS A 70 14.25 4.01 11.02
N GLN A 71 13.04 4.39 10.59
CA GLN A 71 12.18 3.50 9.83
C GLN A 71 12.71 3.26 8.41
N CYS A 72 13.26 4.28 7.76
CA CYS A 72 13.90 4.17 6.45
C CYS A 72 15.12 3.25 6.46
N GLU A 73 15.93 3.30 7.51
CA GLU A 73 17.11 2.43 7.69
C GLU A 73 16.75 0.94 7.70
N SER A 74 15.57 0.57 8.23
CA SER A 74 15.11 -0.83 8.22
C SER A 74 14.29 -1.16 6.95
N THR A 75 13.49 -0.21 6.47
CA THR A 75 12.54 -0.44 5.36
C THR A 75 13.24 -0.64 4.03
N LEU A 76 14.24 0.20 3.71
CA LEU A 76 14.91 0.11 2.40
C LEU A 76 15.68 -1.21 2.21
N PRO A 77 16.46 -1.72 3.20
CA PRO A 77 17.07 -3.04 3.10
C PRO A 77 16.05 -4.18 3.00
N TYR A 78 14.97 -4.11 3.80
CA TYR A 78 13.88 -5.10 3.72
C TYR A 78 13.28 -5.16 2.31
N MET A 79 12.89 -4.00 1.75
CA MET A 79 12.30 -3.94 0.42
C MET A 79 13.27 -4.39 -0.67
N LYS A 80 14.56 -4.06 -0.53
CA LYS A 80 15.60 -4.58 -1.42
C LYS A 80 15.65 -6.10 -1.38
N CYS A 81 15.66 -6.70 -0.20
CA CYS A 81 15.66 -8.16 -0.04
C CYS A 81 14.43 -8.81 -0.69
N VAL A 82 13.22 -8.26 -0.47
CA VAL A 82 11.98 -8.80 -1.06
C VAL A 82 12.05 -8.79 -2.59
N MET A 83 12.54 -7.70 -3.19
CA MET A 83 12.70 -7.63 -4.65
C MET A 83 13.79 -8.57 -5.16
N ASP A 84 14.95 -8.63 -4.50
CA ASP A 84 16.05 -9.53 -4.90
C ASP A 84 15.61 -10.99 -4.85
N PHE A 85 14.84 -11.36 -3.82
CA PHE A 85 14.20 -12.68 -3.73
C PHE A 85 13.26 -12.91 -4.92
N SER A 86 12.43 -11.92 -5.23
CA SER A 86 11.43 -12.02 -6.30
C SER A 86 12.03 -12.23 -7.68
N VAL A 87 13.26 -11.77 -7.94
CA VAL A 87 13.98 -12.03 -9.22
C VAL A 87 14.18 -13.53 -9.47
N GLY A 88 14.24 -14.35 -8.42
CA GLY A 88 14.32 -15.80 -8.54
C GLY A 88 12.99 -16.48 -8.90
N CYS A 89 11.87 -15.75 -8.90
CA CYS A 89 10.57 -16.30 -9.22
C CYS A 89 10.35 -16.44 -10.73
N PRO A 90 9.65 -17.49 -11.19
CA PRO A 90 9.20 -17.60 -12.58
C PRO A 90 8.38 -16.36 -13.00
N ASN A 91 8.65 -15.83 -14.20
CA ASN A 91 7.94 -14.69 -14.79
C ASN A 91 7.82 -13.46 -13.86
N TYR A 92 8.81 -13.23 -12.98
CA TYR A 92 8.72 -12.19 -11.95
C TYR A 92 8.42 -10.80 -12.51
N THR A 93 8.94 -10.46 -13.69
CA THR A 93 8.69 -9.14 -14.33
C THR A 93 7.23 -8.93 -14.72
N GLU A 94 6.49 -10.00 -15.03
CA GLU A 94 5.07 -9.94 -15.38
C GLU A 94 4.17 -10.12 -14.15
N ASN A 95 4.76 -10.55 -13.04
CA ASN A 95 4.07 -10.80 -11.79
C ASN A 95 3.62 -9.49 -11.14
N ILE A 96 2.33 -9.40 -10.85
CA ILE A 96 1.71 -8.20 -10.27
C ILE A 96 2.23 -7.85 -8.87
N TYR A 97 2.58 -8.84 -8.04
CA TYR A 97 3.11 -8.59 -6.70
C TYR A 97 4.51 -8.01 -6.78
N TYR A 98 5.33 -8.50 -7.71
CA TYR A 98 6.64 -7.91 -7.97
C TYR A 98 6.50 -6.45 -8.43
N GLN A 99 5.57 -6.16 -9.35
CA GLN A 99 5.28 -4.80 -9.78
C GLN A 99 4.78 -3.92 -8.63
N MET A 100 3.94 -4.44 -7.73
CA MET A 100 3.52 -3.73 -6.52
C MET A 100 4.71 -3.43 -5.58
N PHE A 101 5.63 -4.38 -5.39
CA PHE A 101 6.84 -4.14 -4.57
C PHE A 101 7.79 -3.13 -5.21
N ILE A 102 7.91 -3.10 -6.54
CA ILE A 102 8.64 -2.04 -7.26
C ILE A 102 8.04 -0.68 -6.96
N ASP A 103 6.73 -0.53 -7.16
CA ASP A 103 6.04 0.74 -6.95
C ASP A 103 6.16 1.18 -5.49
N GLN A 104 5.99 0.24 -4.54
CA GLN A 104 6.11 0.51 -3.12
C GLN A 104 7.54 0.96 -2.75
N ARG A 105 8.57 0.30 -3.31
CA ARG A 105 9.96 0.71 -3.10
C ARG A 105 10.23 2.09 -3.69
N SER A 106 9.65 2.42 -4.85
CA SER A 106 9.77 3.74 -5.46
C SER A 106 9.23 4.84 -4.53
N THR A 107 8.04 4.64 -3.96
CA THR A 107 7.47 5.56 -2.96
C THR A 107 8.36 5.67 -1.71
N PHE A 108 8.85 4.54 -1.18
CA PHE A 108 9.76 4.58 -0.02
C PHE A 108 11.07 5.30 -0.32
N LEU A 109 11.64 5.15 -1.52
CA LEU A 109 12.84 5.89 -1.91
C LEU A 109 12.58 7.39 -1.90
N LYS A 110 11.44 7.86 -2.44
CA LYS A 110 11.07 9.28 -2.40
C LYS A 110 10.90 9.81 -0.97
N VAL A 111 10.26 9.03 -0.09
CA VAL A 111 10.05 9.43 1.32
C VAL A 111 11.35 9.43 2.12
N CYS A 112 12.22 8.45 1.86
CA CYS A 112 13.43 8.24 2.65
C CYS A 112 14.64 9.05 2.17
N ASP A 113 14.63 9.54 0.93
CA ASP A 113 15.69 10.38 0.38
C ASP A 113 15.61 11.81 0.93
N LYS A 114 16.67 12.26 1.60
CA LYS A 114 16.77 13.58 2.24
C LYS A 114 16.73 14.73 1.24
N ASP A 115 17.21 14.48 0.02
CA ASP A 115 17.33 15.49 -1.03
C ASP A 115 16.10 15.50 -1.94
N ASN A 116 15.13 14.62 -1.69
CA ASN A 116 13.91 14.51 -2.49
C ASN A 116 12.85 15.50 -2.02
N ASP A 117 12.34 16.32 -2.94
CA ASP A 117 11.28 17.30 -2.65
C ASP A 117 10.03 16.66 -2.06
N PHE A 118 9.71 15.42 -2.44
CA PHE A 118 8.55 14.70 -1.91
C PHE A 118 8.65 14.45 -0.40
N ARG A 119 9.85 14.22 0.16
CA ARG A 119 10.04 14.00 1.60
C ARG A 119 9.58 15.20 2.43
N ARG A 120 9.87 16.41 1.95
CA ARG A 120 9.40 17.64 2.58
C ARG A 120 7.88 17.74 2.54
N SER A 121 7.27 17.56 1.37
CA SER A 121 5.81 17.56 1.25
C SER A 121 5.15 16.47 2.11
N TYR A 122 5.79 15.29 2.22
CA TYR A 122 5.36 14.24 3.13
C TYR A 122 5.34 14.75 4.58
N LEU A 123 6.46 15.25 5.12
CA LEU A 123 6.52 15.71 6.51
C LEU A 123 5.57 16.88 6.81
N GLU A 124 5.32 17.75 5.83
CA GLU A 124 4.37 18.86 5.96
C GLU A 124 2.90 18.37 5.92
N GLY A 125 2.57 17.44 5.03
CA GLY A 125 1.22 16.94 4.82
C GLY A 125 0.75 15.89 5.83
N VAL A 126 1.66 15.08 6.37
CA VAL A 126 1.31 13.93 7.24
C VAL A 126 0.57 14.32 8.50
N LYS A 127 0.86 15.50 9.07
CA LYS A 127 0.18 15.95 10.28
C LYS A 127 -1.32 16.12 10.06
N CYS A 128 -1.72 16.80 8.98
CA CYS A 128 -3.14 16.94 8.65
C CYS A 128 -3.77 15.59 8.28
N LEU A 129 -3.05 14.76 7.49
CA LEU A 129 -3.53 13.44 7.10
C LEU A 129 -3.80 12.52 8.31
N ASN A 130 -3.02 12.65 9.38
CA ASN A 130 -3.22 11.91 10.62
C ASN A 130 -4.38 12.42 11.47
N GLU A 131 -4.75 13.70 11.33
CA GLU A 131 -5.90 14.32 12.01
C GLU A 131 -7.24 14.02 11.32
N LEU A 132 -7.21 13.45 10.10
CA LEU A 132 -8.44 13.06 9.40
C LEU A 132 -9.19 11.96 10.19
N PRO A 133 -10.47 12.17 10.52
CA PRO A 133 -11.22 11.24 11.37
C PRO A 133 -11.45 9.90 10.67
N GLU A 134 -11.33 8.80 11.44
CA GLU A 134 -11.50 7.41 10.99
C GLU A 134 -12.86 7.08 10.34
N GLY A 135 -13.87 7.94 10.49
CA GLY A 135 -15.21 7.79 9.91
C GLY A 135 -15.48 8.64 8.68
N GLN A 136 -14.51 9.41 8.16
CA GLN A 136 -14.76 10.25 6.98
C GLN A 136 -15.14 9.44 5.73
N ASN A 137 -14.84 8.13 5.74
CA ASN A 137 -15.27 7.19 4.72
C ASN A 137 -16.77 6.94 4.68
N ASP A 138 -17.49 7.13 5.79
CA ASP A 138 -18.94 6.88 5.77
C ASP A 138 -19.61 7.78 4.71
N GLU A 139 -19.02 8.94 4.43
CA GLU A 139 -19.41 9.85 3.33
C GLU A 139 -18.98 9.35 1.94
N CYS A 140 -17.86 8.62 1.84
CA CYS A 140 -17.37 8.02 0.59
C CYS A 140 -17.90 6.60 0.33
N GLY A 141 -18.77 6.11 1.21
CA GLY A 141 -19.30 4.75 1.16
C GLY A 141 -18.32 3.70 1.68
N ASN A 142 -18.72 2.43 1.54
CA ASN A 142 -17.89 1.32 2.00
C ASN A 142 -16.81 1.01 0.97
N LEU A 143 -15.59 0.79 1.47
CA LEU A 143 -14.52 0.21 0.66
C LEU A 143 -15.01 -1.12 0.05
N PRO A 144 -14.96 -1.29 -1.28
CA PRO A 144 -15.45 -2.52 -1.88
C PRO A 144 -14.64 -3.71 -1.37
N ARG A 145 -15.33 -4.83 -1.14
CA ARG A 145 -14.67 -6.05 -0.66
C ARG A 145 -13.68 -6.52 -1.70
N PHE A 146 -12.41 -6.64 -1.30
CA PHE A 146 -11.36 -7.14 -2.17
C PHE A 146 -11.64 -8.57 -2.61
N PRO A 147 -11.60 -8.85 -3.92
CA PRO A 147 -11.68 -10.20 -4.41
C PRO A 147 -10.51 -11.05 -3.91
N ALA A 148 -10.74 -12.36 -3.77
CA ALA A 148 -9.75 -13.31 -3.26
C ALA A 148 -8.60 -13.52 -4.27
N SER A 149 -8.87 -13.33 -5.55
CA SER A 149 -7.91 -13.40 -6.64
C SER A 149 -8.07 -12.21 -7.59
N LEU A 150 -7.01 -11.84 -8.28
CA LEU A 150 -7.05 -10.81 -9.33
C LEU A 150 -7.94 -11.21 -10.51
N LYS A 151 -8.10 -12.52 -10.73
CA LYS A 151 -8.99 -13.07 -11.75
C LYS A 151 -10.47 -12.79 -11.45
N ASP A 152 -10.79 -12.48 -10.20
CA ASP A 152 -12.14 -12.17 -9.73
C ASP A 152 -12.43 -10.66 -9.74
N PHE A 153 -11.53 -9.85 -10.31
CA PHE A 153 -11.75 -8.41 -10.45
C PHE A 153 -12.84 -8.20 -11.50
N THR A 154 -13.93 -7.53 -11.10
CA THR A 154 -15.01 -7.16 -12.02
C THR A 154 -14.93 -5.68 -12.36
N GLN A 155 -15.58 -5.28 -13.45
CA GLN A 155 -15.69 -3.87 -13.82
C GLN A 155 -16.37 -3.05 -12.72
N GLU A 156 -17.40 -3.61 -12.07
CA GLU A 156 -18.10 -2.98 -10.96
C GLU A 156 -17.18 -2.77 -9.76
N PHE A 157 -16.35 -3.76 -9.42
CA PHE A 157 -15.35 -3.62 -8.36
C PHE A 157 -14.36 -2.50 -8.68
N CYS A 158 -13.84 -2.47 -9.90
CA CYS A 158 -12.89 -1.45 -10.34
C CYS A 158 -13.50 -0.04 -10.34
N SER A 159 -14.75 0.12 -10.79
CA SER A 159 -15.47 1.40 -10.73
C SER A 159 -15.68 1.85 -9.29
N ALA A 160 -16.20 0.96 -8.44
CA ALA A 160 -16.46 1.27 -7.03
C ALA A 160 -15.17 1.63 -6.28
N LEU A 161 -14.06 0.95 -6.56
CA LEU A 161 -12.77 1.26 -5.95
C LEU A 161 -12.26 2.62 -6.40
N ARG A 162 -12.38 2.94 -7.70
CA ARG A 162 -11.97 4.25 -8.25
C ARG A 162 -12.79 5.39 -7.66
N GLU A 163 -14.10 5.23 -7.58
CA GLU A 163 -15.02 6.21 -6.96
C GLU A 163 -14.69 6.44 -5.49
N TYR A 164 -14.47 5.36 -4.73
CA TYR A 164 -14.09 5.42 -3.32
C TYR A 164 -12.77 6.19 -3.12
N LEU A 165 -11.74 5.87 -3.91
CA LEU A 165 -10.44 6.54 -3.85
C LEU A 165 -10.54 8.00 -4.25
N GLN A 166 -11.29 8.31 -5.30
CA GLN A 166 -11.50 9.68 -5.75
C GLN A 166 -12.18 10.52 -4.67
N CYS A 167 -13.25 10.01 -4.05
CA CYS A 167 -13.89 10.68 -2.93
C CYS A 167 -12.91 10.91 -1.76
N GLY A 168 -12.10 9.91 -1.41
CA GLY A 168 -11.08 10.05 -0.38
C GLY A 168 -10.06 11.16 -0.68
N ILE A 169 -9.61 11.26 -1.93
CA ILE A 169 -8.72 12.32 -2.39
C ILE A 169 -9.38 13.70 -2.35
N GLU A 170 -10.63 13.82 -2.79
CA GLU A 170 -11.39 15.08 -2.73
C GLU A 170 -11.56 15.54 -1.27
N LYS A 171 -11.76 14.61 -0.33
CA LYS A 171 -11.83 14.89 1.10
C LYS A 171 -10.48 15.32 1.71
N VAL A 172 -9.38 14.72 1.26
CA VAL A 172 -8.04 15.20 1.62
C VAL A 172 -7.83 16.62 1.10
N GLU A 173 -8.24 16.91 -0.13
CA GLU A 173 -8.11 18.25 -0.70
C GLU A 173 -8.94 19.29 0.08
N GLU A 174 -10.20 18.96 0.38
CA GLU A 174 -11.12 19.81 1.15
C GLU A 174 -10.55 20.19 2.53
N LYS A 175 -9.91 19.24 3.22
CA LYS A 175 -9.49 19.42 4.62
C LYS A 175 -8.02 19.77 4.80
N CYS A 176 -7.14 19.24 3.95
CA CYS A 176 -5.70 19.34 4.08
C CYS A 176 -5.02 20.09 2.93
N GLY A 177 -5.76 20.47 1.89
CA GLY A 177 -5.25 21.23 0.75
C GLY A 177 -4.48 20.38 -0.26
N SER A 178 -4.12 21.01 -1.37
CA SER A 178 -3.56 20.32 -2.55
C SER A 178 -2.16 19.73 -2.31
N GLU A 179 -1.38 20.23 -1.36
CA GLU A 179 -0.08 19.63 -1.00
C GLU A 179 -0.25 18.25 -0.34
N ALA A 180 -1.20 18.12 0.59
CA ALA A 180 -1.52 16.84 1.22
C ALA A 180 -2.11 15.83 0.20
N VAL A 181 -2.79 16.31 -0.84
CA VAL A 181 -3.26 15.48 -1.95
C VAL A 181 -2.10 14.83 -2.69
N LEU A 182 -0.99 15.53 -2.91
CA LEU A 182 0.20 14.95 -3.56
C LEU A 182 0.74 13.78 -2.73
N VAL A 183 0.82 13.96 -1.42
CA VAL A 183 1.25 12.93 -0.47
C VAL A 183 0.29 11.74 -0.50
N ALA A 184 -1.00 11.99 -0.35
CA ALA A 184 -2.03 10.96 -0.34
C ALA A 184 -2.06 10.16 -1.65
N LYS A 185 -1.95 10.83 -2.81
CA LYS A 185 -1.89 10.17 -4.12
C LYS A 185 -0.64 9.34 -4.28
N GLU A 186 0.54 9.86 -3.97
CA GLU A 186 1.80 9.13 -4.12
C GLU A 186 1.81 7.88 -3.24
N ILE A 187 1.35 8.01 -2.00
CA ILE A 187 1.21 6.90 -1.06
C ILE A 187 0.13 5.89 -1.51
N ALA A 188 -0.99 6.35 -2.07
CA ALA A 188 -2.01 5.45 -2.61
C ALA A 188 -1.54 4.77 -3.92
N SER A 189 -0.61 5.38 -4.65
CA SER A 189 -0.25 4.99 -6.02
C SER A 189 0.31 3.58 -6.11
N PHE A 190 1.14 3.11 -5.17
CA PHE A 190 1.70 1.77 -5.29
C PHE A 190 0.65 0.65 -5.09
N ASN A 191 -0.41 0.92 -4.33
CA ASN A 191 -1.55 0.02 -4.23
C ASN A 191 -2.43 0.12 -5.48
N PHE A 192 -2.74 1.35 -5.87
CA PHE A 192 -3.68 1.62 -6.94
C PHE A 192 -3.14 1.24 -8.31
N ASN A 193 -1.86 1.46 -8.60
CA ASN A 193 -1.23 1.03 -9.86
C ASN A 193 -1.28 -0.49 -10.01
N GLY A 194 -1.13 -1.24 -8.92
CA GLY A 194 -1.37 -2.68 -8.91
C GLY A 194 -2.80 -3.00 -9.36
N PHE A 195 -3.78 -2.36 -8.73
CA PHE A 195 -5.20 -2.58 -9.05
C PHE A 195 -5.59 -2.11 -10.45
N GLU A 196 -5.18 -0.93 -10.88
CA GLU A 196 -5.42 -0.40 -12.23
C GLU A 196 -4.81 -1.32 -13.29
N ARG A 197 -3.62 -1.90 -13.08
CA ARG A 197 -3.07 -2.93 -13.98
C ARG A 197 -3.94 -4.19 -14.04
N GLY A 198 -4.59 -4.55 -12.94
CA GLY A 198 -5.58 -5.64 -12.92
C GLY A 198 -6.85 -5.26 -13.68
N CYS A 199 -7.40 -4.08 -13.36
CA CYS A 199 -8.62 -3.53 -13.96
C CYS A 199 -8.48 -3.25 -15.45
N SER A 200 -7.31 -2.79 -15.93
CA SER A 200 -7.06 -2.50 -17.34
C SER A 200 -6.92 -3.76 -18.21
N LYS A 201 -6.63 -4.91 -17.60
CA LYS A 201 -6.56 -6.21 -18.29
C LYS A 201 -7.94 -6.84 -18.51
N LEU A 202 -8.99 -6.29 -17.89
CA LEU A 202 -10.37 -6.64 -18.19
C LEU A 202 -10.72 -6.04 -19.56
N GLN A 203 -10.33 -6.75 -20.63
CA GLN A 203 -10.81 -6.46 -21.98
C GLN A 203 -12.30 -6.76 -22.03
N PHE A 204 -13.11 -5.70 -22.04
CA PHE A 204 -14.53 -5.75 -22.40
C PHE A 204 -14.82 -4.63 -23.38
#